data_AF-A0A7J9BQF9-F1
#
_entry.id   AF-A0A7J9BQF9-F1
#
_cell.length_a   1.000
_cell.length_b   1.000
_cell.length_c   1.000
_cell.angle_alpha   90.00
_cell.angle_beta   90.00
_cell.angle_gamma   90.00
#
_symmetry.space_group_name_H-M   'P 1'
#
loop_
_entity.id
_entity.type
_entity.pdbx_description
1 polymer ?
#
loop_
_entity_poly.entity_id
_entity_poly.type
_entity_poly.pdbx_seq_one_letter_code
_entity_poly.pdbx_strand_id
1 'polypeptide(L)'
;DLPALYLQGGYIIPFGPPHQHVGESNPLDDLTLIVALDEHGKAKGSLFEDDGDGYGFTEGEYLLTHYVAELESSVVTVKVSKTEGLWKRPNRRLHVQLLIGEGAMLDAWGNDGEDLQIEMPSEIEVSKLISSSKEHHRLRLESIKHIPDVEDGSGHKGGELSRTPIELANGDWSLKIVPWIGGRIISMVHLPSGIPMYPKI
;
A
#
# COMPACT_ATOMS: atom_id res chain seq x y z
N ASP A 1 9.85 -6.32 -16.22
CA ASP A 1 10.10 -6.61 -14.81
C ASP A 1 9.22 -5.74 -13.94
N LEU A 2 8.51 -6.34 -12.99
CA LEU A 2 7.80 -5.60 -11.95
C LEU A 2 8.84 -4.98 -10.99
N PRO A 3 8.60 -3.78 -10.46
CA PRO A 3 9.52 -3.16 -9.51
C PRO A 3 9.59 -3.98 -8.21
N ALA A 4 10.80 -4.14 -7.68
CA ALA A 4 11.01 -4.71 -6.35
C ALA A 4 10.73 -3.65 -5.28
N LEU A 5 9.85 -3.97 -4.33
CA LEU A 5 9.52 -3.12 -3.19
C LEU A 5 10.07 -3.75 -1.91
N TYR A 6 10.77 -2.95 -1.12
CA TYR A 6 11.35 -3.36 0.16
C TYR A 6 10.82 -2.46 1.27
N LEU A 7 10.52 -3.06 2.42
CA LEU A 7 10.21 -2.31 3.63
C LEU A 7 11.46 -2.23 4.51
N GLN A 8 11.87 -1.02 4.86
CA GLN A 8 12.95 -0.79 5.81
C GLN A 8 12.50 -1.21 7.23
N GLY A 9 13.38 -1.86 7.98
CA GLY A 9 13.17 -2.11 9.41
C GLY A 9 13.07 -0.80 10.21
N GLY A 10 12.31 -0.82 11.30
CA GLY A 10 12.04 0.35 12.13
C GLY A 10 10.69 1.02 11.86
N TYR A 11 9.89 0.49 10.94
CA TYR A 11 8.67 1.12 10.47
C TYR A 11 7.41 0.27 10.66
N ILE A 12 6.31 0.95 10.95
CA ILE A 12 4.96 0.41 10.94
C ILE A 12 4.17 1.11 9.83
N ILE A 13 3.55 0.34 8.94
CA ILE A 13 2.71 0.86 7.84
C ILE A 13 1.25 0.50 8.13
N PRO A 14 0.39 1.48 8.42
CA PRO A 14 -1.05 1.26 8.51
C PRO A 14 -1.69 1.20 7.12
N PHE A 15 -2.67 0.32 6.94
CA PHE A 15 -3.52 0.30 5.75
C PHE A 15 -4.89 -0.35 6.05
N GLY A 16 -5.90 0.03 5.26
CA GLY A 16 -7.25 -0.53 5.31
C GLY A 16 -7.51 -1.54 4.20
N PRO A 17 -8.74 -2.06 4.08
CA PRO A 17 -9.12 -2.96 3.00
C PRO A 17 -9.04 -2.26 1.62
N PRO A 18 -8.97 -3.04 0.53
CA PRO A 18 -8.99 -2.47 -0.81
C PRO A 18 -10.35 -1.85 -1.12
N HIS A 19 -10.35 -0.60 -1.57
CA HIS A 19 -11.54 0.15 -2.01
C HIS A 19 -11.42 0.58 -3.46
N GLN A 20 -12.55 0.81 -4.14
CA GLN A 20 -12.57 1.36 -5.50
C GLN A 20 -12.30 2.87 -5.51
N HIS A 21 -12.71 3.57 -4.46
CA HIS A 21 -12.44 4.98 -4.25
C HIS A 21 -12.43 5.33 -2.76
N VAL A 22 -11.83 6.47 -2.40
CA VAL A 22 -11.63 6.89 -1.00
C VAL A 22 -12.94 7.04 -0.22
N GLY A 23 -14.04 7.42 -0.88
CA GLY A 23 -15.35 7.55 -0.22
C GLY A 23 -16.01 6.22 0.19
N GLU A 24 -15.46 5.06 -0.18
CA GLU A 24 -15.92 3.77 0.35
C GLU A 24 -15.32 3.44 1.72
N SER A 25 -14.21 4.10 2.08
CA SER A 25 -13.52 3.85 3.33
C SER A 25 -14.41 4.20 4.51
N ASN A 26 -14.52 3.26 5.44
CA ASN A 26 -15.27 3.42 6.66
C ASN A 26 -14.29 3.46 7.84
N PRO A 27 -14.40 4.43 8.77
CA PRO A 27 -13.58 4.44 9.99
C PRO A 27 -13.67 3.14 10.82
N LEU A 28 -14.75 2.37 10.66
CA LEU A 28 -14.96 1.07 11.31
C LEU A 28 -14.35 -0.12 10.57
N ASP A 29 -13.78 0.08 9.38
CA ASP A 29 -13.08 -0.97 8.66
C ASP A 29 -11.90 -1.51 9.49
N ASP A 30 -11.59 -2.79 9.31
CA ASP A 30 -10.45 -3.42 9.99
C ASP A 30 -9.14 -2.69 9.61
N LEU A 31 -8.38 -2.25 10.62
CA LEU A 31 -7.08 -1.62 10.43
C LEU A 31 -6.00 -2.71 10.40
N THR A 32 -5.15 -2.70 9.38
CA THR A 32 -3.96 -3.56 9.34
C THR A 32 -2.69 -2.74 9.56
N LEU A 33 -1.77 -3.26 10.39
CA LEU A 33 -0.43 -2.72 10.57
C LEU A 33 0.61 -3.73 10.08
N ILE A 34 1.37 -3.38 9.04
CA ILE A 34 2.61 -4.12 8.70
C ILE A 34 3.71 -3.60 9.61
N VAL A 35 4.31 -4.49 10.40
CA VAL A 35 5.36 -4.15 11.35
C VAL A 35 6.68 -4.76 10.88
N ALA A 36 7.68 -3.91 10.65
CA ALA A 36 9.07 -4.33 10.39
C ALA A 36 9.96 -3.79 11.50
N LEU A 37 10.44 -4.66 12.40
CA LEU A 37 11.37 -4.26 13.45
C LEU A 37 12.75 -3.91 12.87
N ASP A 38 13.44 -2.96 13.50
CA ASP A 38 14.84 -2.65 13.23
C ASP A 38 15.78 -3.62 13.98
N GLU A 39 17.09 -3.36 13.86
CA GLU A 39 18.14 -4.13 14.55
C GLU A 39 18.07 -4.05 16.08
N HIS A 40 17.36 -3.06 16.63
CA HIS A 40 17.13 -2.88 18.06
C HIS A 40 15.79 -3.48 18.51
N GLY A 41 15.08 -4.17 17.62
CA GLY A 41 13.77 -4.76 17.91
C GLY A 41 12.65 -3.73 18.02
N LYS A 42 12.77 -2.56 17.39
CA LYS A 42 11.80 -1.47 17.48
C LYS A 42 11.19 -1.14 16.13
N ALA A 43 9.96 -0.65 16.14
CA ALA A 43 9.35 -0.02 14.98
C ALA A 43 8.39 1.11 15.40
N LYS A 44 8.19 2.08 14.50
CA LYS A 44 7.24 3.18 14.70
C LYS A 44 6.47 3.49 13.43
N GLY A 45 5.25 3.96 13.59
CA GLY A 45 4.44 4.46 12.49
C GLY A 45 3.29 5.31 13.01
N SER A 46 2.63 6.00 12.10
CA SER A 46 1.53 6.89 12.46
C SER A 46 0.39 6.78 11.46
N LEU A 47 -0.83 6.88 11.97
CA LEU A 47 -2.05 6.95 11.18
C LEU A 47 -2.76 8.26 11.48
N PHE A 48 -3.06 9.02 10.43
CA PHE A 48 -3.84 10.25 10.50
C PHE A 48 -5.23 9.99 9.91
N GLU A 49 -6.27 10.41 10.61
CA GLU A 49 -7.68 10.25 10.23
C GLU A 49 -8.43 11.54 10.52
N ASP A 50 -9.29 11.98 9.61
CA ASP A 50 -10.22 13.10 9.77
C ASP A 50 -11.52 12.81 8.99
N ASP A 51 -12.37 13.82 8.77
CA ASP A 51 -13.61 13.67 8.01
C ASP A 51 -13.39 13.41 6.51
N GLY A 52 -12.15 13.56 6.01
CA GLY A 52 -11.80 13.42 4.59
C GLY A 52 -12.29 14.55 3.68
N ASP A 53 -13.12 15.48 4.20
CA ASP A 53 -13.60 16.67 3.51
C ASP A 53 -13.60 17.89 4.45
N GLY A 54 -13.44 19.09 3.89
CA GLY A 54 -13.40 20.34 4.65
C GLY A 54 -12.07 20.64 5.37
N TYR A 55 -12.16 21.49 6.40
CA TYR A 55 -10.99 22.06 7.10
C TYR A 55 -11.00 21.81 8.63
N GLY A 56 -11.84 20.90 9.13
CA GLY A 56 -11.97 20.61 10.56
C GLY A 56 -10.63 20.25 11.23
N PHE A 57 -9.70 19.64 10.50
CA PHE A 57 -8.35 19.34 10.98
C PHE A 57 -7.60 20.58 11.50
N THR A 58 -7.88 21.77 10.97
CA THR A 58 -7.27 23.03 11.42
C THR A 58 -7.75 23.46 12.81
N GLU A 59 -8.92 23.00 13.21
CA GLU A 59 -9.53 23.22 14.53
C GLU A 59 -9.28 22.04 15.48
N GLY A 60 -8.54 21.03 15.04
CA GLY A 60 -8.20 19.84 15.81
C GLY A 60 -9.13 18.65 15.58
N GLU A 61 -10.07 18.73 14.64
CA GLU A 61 -10.99 17.63 14.28
C GLU A 61 -10.27 16.57 13.42
N TYR A 62 -9.24 15.95 14.00
CA TYR A 62 -8.52 14.83 13.44
C TYR A 62 -8.10 13.87 14.56
N LEU A 63 -7.63 12.69 14.18
CA LEU A 63 -7.01 11.70 15.04
C LEU A 63 -5.65 11.34 14.44
N LEU A 64 -4.57 11.68 15.15
CA LEU A 64 -3.23 11.20 14.82
C LEU A 64 -2.80 10.18 15.86
N THR A 65 -2.69 8.92 15.44
CA THR A 65 -2.25 7.81 16.29
C THR A 65 -0.80 7.49 16.00
N HIS A 66 0.04 7.45 17.03
CA HIS A 66 1.44 7.01 16.94
C HIS A 66 1.58 5.60 17.50
N TYR A 67 1.76 4.62 16.61
CA TYR A 67 2.02 3.24 16.97
C TYR A 67 3.51 3.01 17.18
N VAL A 68 3.82 2.17 18.17
CA VAL A 68 5.16 1.64 18.39
C VAL A 68 5.09 0.13 18.55
N ALA A 69 6.13 -0.56 18.11
CA ALA A 69 6.34 -1.97 18.37
C ALA A 69 7.71 -2.13 19.03
N GLU A 70 7.78 -2.93 20.09
CA GLU A 70 9.03 -3.22 20.81
C GLU A 70 9.12 -4.71 21.11
N LEU A 71 10.25 -5.32 20.75
CA LEU A 71 10.60 -6.69 21.11
C LEU A 71 11.30 -6.68 22.47
N GLU A 72 10.69 -7.36 23.42
CA GLU A 72 11.28 -7.61 24.73
C GLU A 72 11.36 -9.12 24.98
N SER A 73 12.58 -9.62 25.15
CA SER A 73 12.86 -11.06 25.25
C SER A 73 12.37 -11.84 24.02
N SER A 74 11.16 -12.40 24.06
CA SER A 74 10.55 -13.19 22.99
C SER A 74 9.14 -12.74 22.66
N VAL A 75 8.74 -11.53 23.07
CA VAL A 75 7.41 -10.99 22.81
C VAL A 75 7.52 -9.64 22.15
N VAL A 76 6.87 -9.48 21.01
CA VAL A 76 6.67 -8.18 20.36
C VAL A 76 5.38 -7.59 20.88
N THR A 77 5.46 -6.41 21.49
CA THR A 77 4.28 -5.64 21.91
C THR A 77 4.06 -4.49 20.96
N VAL A 78 2.88 -4.43 20.33
CA VAL A 78 2.41 -3.30 19.53
C VAL A 78 1.43 -2.49 20.37
N LYS A 79 1.65 -1.19 20.48
CA LYS A 79 0.84 -0.29 21.32
C LYS A 79 0.74 1.11 20.75
N VAL A 80 -0.24 1.88 21.24
CA VAL A 80 -0.35 3.32 20.97
C VAL A 80 0.53 4.07 21.97
N SER A 81 1.54 4.77 21.46
CA SER A 81 2.44 5.60 22.29
C SER A 81 1.90 7.00 22.54
N LYS A 82 1.16 7.55 21.59
CA LYS A 82 0.62 8.90 21.63
C LYS A 82 -0.61 9.00 20.73
N THR A 83 -1.60 9.79 21.16
CA THR A 83 -2.75 10.19 20.35
C THR A 83 -2.83 11.72 20.36
N GLU A 84 -3.13 12.32 19.21
CA GLU A 84 -3.31 13.78 19.05
C GLU A 84 -4.61 14.07 18.28
N GLY A 85 -5.14 15.27 18.47
CA GLY A 85 -6.42 15.70 17.92
C GLY A 85 -7.63 15.33 18.79
N LEU A 86 -8.80 15.77 18.38
CA LEU A 86 -10.07 15.66 19.11
C LEU A 86 -11.01 14.62 18.50
N TRP A 87 -10.69 14.09 17.32
CA TRP A 87 -11.52 13.09 16.66
C TRP A 87 -11.50 11.79 17.46
N LYS A 88 -12.69 11.21 17.64
CA LYS A 88 -12.85 10.02 18.46
C LYS A 88 -12.30 8.80 17.73
N ARG A 89 -11.43 8.03 18.39
CA ARG A 89 -10.95 6.73 17.88
C ARG A 89 -12.13 5.81 17.55
N PRO A 90 -12.19 5.26 16.32
CA PRO A 90 -13.19 4.25 15.99
C PRO A 90 -12.92 2.95 16.76
N ASN A 91 -13.99 2.27 17.19
CA ASN A 91 -13.86 0.94 17.77
C ASN A 91 -13.87 -0.10 16.64
N ARG A 92 -12.68 -0.49 16.18
CA ARG A 92 -12.47 -1.41 15.06
C ARG A 92 -11.45 -2.48 15.42
N ARG A 93 -11.44 -3.56 14.65
CA ARG A 93 -10.43 -4.62 14.82
C ARG A 93 -9.09 -4.14 14.28
N LEU A 94 -8.05 -4.61 14.93
CA LEU A 94 -6.66 -4.41 14.55
C LEU A 94 -6.07 -5.75 14.10
N HIS A 95 -5.48 -5.78 12.92
CA HIS A 95 -4.69 -6.88 12.41
C HIS A 95 -3.22 -6.46 12.35
N VAL A 96 -2.34 -7.14 13.07
CA VAL A 96 -0.90 -6.90 12.99
C VAL A 96 -0.25 -8.01 12.18
N GLN A 97 0.51 -7.60 11.17
CA GLN A 97 1.34 -8.46 10.34
C GLN A 97 2.81 -8.14 10.62
N LEU A 98 3.43 -8.95 11.47
CA LEU A 98 4.83 -8.80 11.85
C LEU A 98 5.73 -9.51 10.84
N LEU A 99 6.55 -8.75 10.12
CA LEU A 99 7.55 -9.29 9.21
C LEU A 99 8.69 -9.95 9.98
N ILE A 100 8.94 -11.23 9.68
CA ILE A 100 10.02 -12.03 10.28
C ILE A 100 11.10 -12.42 9.26
N GLY A 101 11.04 -11.86 8.05
CA GLY A 101 12.06 -11.98 7.00
C GLY A 101 11.56 -12.63 5.73
N GLU A 102 12.09 -12.19 4.57
CA GLU A 102 11.89 -12.86 3.27
C GLU A 102 10.42 -13.12 2.91
N GLY A 103 9.55 -12.17 3.26
CA GLY A 103 8.10 -12.24 3.04
C GLY A 103 7.33 -13.13 4.02
N ALA A 104 7.97 -13.78 4.98
CA ALA A 104 7.27 -14.47 6.07
C ALA A 104 6.75 -13.46 7.09
N MET A 105 5.54 -13.73 7.58
CA MET A 105 4.80 -12.87 8.50
C MET A 105 4.21 -13.71 9.63
N LEU A 106 4.03 -13.08 10.79
CA LEU A 106 3.18 -13.56 11.87
C LEU A 106 1.95 -12.65 11.96
N ASP A 107 0.77 -13.25 12.03
CA ASP A 107 -0.50 -12.53 12.10
C ASP A 107 -1.05 -12.58 13.53
N ALA A 108 -1.54 -11.45 14.02
CA ALA A 108 -2.23 -11.35 15.30
C ALA A 108 -3.39 -10.36 15.22
N TRP A 109 -4.47 -10.65 15.95
CA TRP A 109 -5.70 -9.85 15.94
C TRP A 109 -6.02 -9.31 17.33
N GLY A 110 -6.47 -8.06 17.38
CA GLY A 110 -6.93 -7.38 18.59
C GLY A 110 -7.86 -6.21 18.25
N ASN A 111 -7.91 -5.20 19.12
CA ASN A 111 -8.67 -3.97 18.89
C ASN A 111 -7.74 -2.77 18.74
N ASP A 112 -8.11 -1.83 17.87
CA ASP A 112 -7.33 -0.60 17.69
C ASP A 112 -7.37 0.25 18.97
N GLY A 113 -6.19 0.65 19.45
CA GLY A 113 -6.01 1.41 20.69
C GLY A 113 -5.64 0.57 21.91
N GLU A 114 -5.74 -0.75 21.85
CA GLU A 114 -5.28 -1.67 22.89
C GLU A 114 -3.88 -2.22 22.60
N ASP A 115 -3.18 -2.68 23.64
CA ASP A 115 -1.90 -3.36 23.49
C ASP A 115 -2.11 -4.75 22.90
N LEU A 116 -1.32 -5.09 21.88
CA LEU A 116 -1.33 -6.39 21.22
C LEU A 116 0.04 -7.06 21.38
N GLN A 117 0.06 -8.32 21.82
CA GLN A 117 1.28 -9.09 21.98
C GLN A 117 1.38 -10.23 20.96
N ILE A 118 2.58 -10.43 20.43
CA ILE A 118 2.92 -11.51 19.51
C ILE A 118 4.12 -12.26 20.09
N GLU A 119 3.94 -13.54 20.39
CA GLU A 119 5.04 -14.40 20.80
C GLU A 119 5.92 -14.72 19.60
N MET A 120 7.22 -14.48 19.74
CA MET A 120 8.21 -14.84 18.73
C MET A 120 8.42 -16.36 18.75
N PRO A 121 8.25 -17.04 17.61
CA PRO A 121 8.49 -18.47 17.51
C PRO A 121 9.99 -18.77 17.61
N SER A 122 10.33 -20.05 17.81
CA SER A 122 11.72 -20.50 17.85
C SER A 122 12.43 -20.27 16.51
N GLU A 123 13.77 -20.19 16.53
CA GLU A 123 14.57 -20.01 15.30
C GLU A 123 14.29 -21.08 14.23
N ILE A 124 13.99 -22.31 14.67
CA ILE A 124 13.65 -23.44 13.80
C ILE A 124 12.31 -23.19 13.10
N GLU A 125 11.33 -22.65 13.82
CA GLU A 125 10.02 -22.31 13.27
C GLU A 125 10.10 -21.10 12.34
N VAL A 126 10.84 -20.05 12.72
CA VAL A 126 11.13 -18.90 11.84
C VAL A 126 11.74 -19.37 10.52
N SER A 127 12.75 -20.24 10.57
CA SER A 127 13.42 -20.77 9.37
C SER A 127 12.46 -21.56 8.46
N LYS A 128 11.53 -22.31 9.04
CA LYS A 128 10.48 -23.02 8.29
C LYS A 128 9.49 -22.04 7.63
N LEU A 129 9.05 -21.02 8.36
CA LEU A 129 8.13 -20.00 7.86
C LEU A 129 8.74 -19.23 6.67
N ILE A 130 10.00 -18.83 6.79
CA ILE A 130 10.76 -18.19 5.72
C ILE A 130 10.84 -19.09 4.49
N SER A 131 11.22 -20.36 4.68
CA SER A 131 11.33 -21.32 3.58
C SER A 131 9.99 -21.52 2.86
N SER A 132 8.90 -21.64 3.62
CA SER A 132 7.55 -21.75 3.07
C SER A 132 7.12 -20.49 2.31
N SER A 133 7.45 -19.31 2.83
CA SER A 133 7.11 -18.04 2.17
C SER A 133 7.86 -17.88 0.85
N LYS A 134 9.16 -18.21 0.81
CA LYS A 134 9.97 -18.22 -0.42
C LYS A 134 9.39 -19.15 -1.49
N GLU A 135 9.03 -20.37 -1.11
CA GLU A 135 8.41 -21.32 -2.04
C GLU A 135 7.05 -20.83 -2.55
N HIS A 136 6.21 -20.29 -1.66
CA HIS A 136 4.92 -19.72 -2.05
C HIS A 136 5.08 -18.54 -3.01
N HIS A 137 6.02 -17.63 -2.73
CA HIS A 137 6.33 -16.50 -3.60
C HIS A 137 6.84 -16.95 -4.97
N ARG A 138 7.74 -17.94 -5.02
CA ARG A 138 8.22 -18.53 -6.27
C ARG A 138 7.07 -19.11 -7.10
N LEU A 139 6.21 -19.95 -6.49
CA LEU A 139 5.06 -20.54 -7.16
C LEU A 139 4.05 -19.47 -7.63
N ARG A 140 3.87 -18.41 -6.84
CA ARG A 140 3.03 -17.27 -7.22
C ARG A 140 3.59 -16.59 -8.47
N LEU A 141 4.88 -16.28 -8.51
CA LEU A 141 5.52 -15.70 -9.69
C LEU A 141 5.40 -16.59 -10.93
N GLU A 142 5.56 -17.90 -10.78
CA GLU A 142 5.41 -18.88 -11.87
C GLU A 142 3.96 -18.98 -12.39
N SER A 143 2.96 -18.65 -11.56
CA SER A 143 1.53 -18.76 -11.90
C SER A 143 0.87 -17.44 -12.30
N ILE A 144 1.58 -16.31 -12.23
CA ILE A 144 1.06 -15.01 -12.69
C ILE A 144 0.77 -15.12 -14.19
N LYS A 145 -0.51 -15.02 -14.54
CA LYS A 145 -0.93 -14.84 -15.92
C LYS A 145 -0.42 -13.49 -16.38
N HIS A 146 0.44 -13.48 -17.40
CA HIS A 146 0.78 -12.25 -18.10
C HIS A 146 -0.52 -11.58 -18.54
N ILE A 147 -0.66 -10.30 -18.23
CA ILE A 147 -1.72 -9.48 -18.81
C ILE A 147 -1.49 -9.56 -20.32
N PRO A 148 -2.45 -10.10 -21.10
CA PRO A 148 -2.27 -10.18 -22.54
C PRO A 148 -2.09 -8.76 -23.06
N ASP A 149 -1.05 -8.56 -23.88
CA ASP A 149 -0.99 -7.36 -24.70
C ASP A 149 -2.32 -7.31 -25.47
N VAL A 150 -3.07 -6.21 -25.31
CA VAL A 150 -4.35 -6.05 -26.01
C VAL A 150 -4.04 -5.96 -27.50
N GLU A 151 -4.10 -7.10 -28.20
CA GLU A 151 -4.33 -7.13 -29.63
C GLU A 151 -5.78 -6.68 -29.88
N ASP A 152 -5.95 -5.80 -30.86
CA ASP A 152 -7.20 -5.11 -31.21
C ASP A 152 -8.41 -6.05 -31.28
N GLY A 153 -9.19 -6.10 -30.20
CA GLY A 153 -10.49 -6.76 -30.13
C GLY A 153 -11.62 -5.80 -30.49
N SER A 154 -12.43 -6.19 -31.47
CA SER A 154 -13.57 -5.43 -32.02
C SER A 154 -14.57 -4.98 -30.95
N GLY A 155 -14.65 -3.65 -30.76
CA GLY A 155 -15.58 -3.01 -29.82
C GLY A 155 -17.04 -3.14 -30.24
N HIS A 156 -17.88 -3.52 -29.27
CA HIS A 156 -19.33 -3.51 -29.38
C HIS A 156 -19.88 -2.09 -29.61
N LYS A 157 -21.02 -2.01 -30.32
CA LYS A 157 -21.76 -0.79 -30.66
C LYS A 157 -22.20 0.01 -29.42
N GLY A 158 -21.38 0.97 -29.04
CA GLY A 158 -21.71 2.15 -28.24
C GLY A 158 -20.89 3.30 -28.81
N GLY A 159 -21.43 4.53 -28.82
CA GLY A 159 -20.89 5.70 -29.55
C GLY A 159 -19.37 5.70 -29.64
N GLU A 160 -18.86 5.56 -30.87
CA GLU A 160 -17.45 5.31 -31.14
C GLU A 160 -16.63 6.54 -30.74
N LEU A 161 -15.99 6.48 -29.57
CA LEU A 161 -15.06 7.51 -29.12
C LEU A 161 -13.83 7.47 -30.03
N SER A 162 -13.42 8.64 -30.52
CA SER A 162 -12.29 8.78 -31.46
C SER A 162 -11.04 8.10 -30.92
N ARG A 163 -10.63 6.99 -31.57
CA ARG A 163 -9.37 6.28 -31.29
C ARG A 163 -8.18 6.94 -31.99
N THR A 164 -8.41 8.03 -32.71
CA THR A 164 -7.36 8.74 -33.44
C THR A 164 -6.40 9.39 -32.44
N PRO A 165 -5.10 9.03 -32.48
CA PRO A 165 -4.12 9.69 -31.64
C PRO A 165 -4.09 11.19 -31.92
N ILE A 166 -4.10 11.99 -30.87
CA ILE A 166 -3.90 13.43 -30.94
C ILE A 166 -2.57 13.80 -30.30
N GLU A 167 -1.95 14.87 -30.78
CA GLU A 167 -0.76 15.45 -30.18
C GLU A 167 -1.15 16.63 -29.30
N LEU A 168 -0.69 16.60 -28.05
CA LEU A 168 -0.81 17.68 -27.09
C LEU A 168 0.59 18.22 -26.79
N ALA A 169 0.81 19.50 -27.05
CA ALA A 169 2.05 20.18 -26.69
C ALA A 169 1.81 21.11 -25.49
N ASN A 170 2.66 21.02 -24.48
CA ASN A 170 2.67 21.96 -23.35
C ASN A 170 4.10 22.18 -22.86
N GLY A 171 4.59 23.42 -22.98
CA GLY A 171 5.97 23.78 -22.69
C GLY A 171 6.96 22.99 -23.55
N ASP A 172 7.98 22.44 -22.90
CA ASP A 172 9.03 21.63 -23.54
C ASP A 172 8.62 20.19 -23.85
N TRP A 173 7.34 19.85 -23.73
CA TRP A 173 6.84 18.48 -23.88
C TRP A 173 5.79 18.35 -24.99
N SER A 174 5.89 17.26 -25.75
CA SER A 174 4.86 16.79 -26.68
C SER A 174 4.39 15.39 -26.29
N LEU A 175 3.09 15.22 -26.08
CA LEU A 175 2.46 13.94 -25.80
C LEU A 175 1.59 13.51 -26.98
N LYS A 176 1.72 12.25 -27.36
CA LYS A 176 0.79 11.59 -28.27
C LYS A 176 -0.16 10.74 -27.45
N ILE A 177 -1.46 11.06 -27.46
CA ILE A 177 -2.47 10.39 -26.63
C ILE A 177 -3.65 9.87 -27.45
N VAL A 178 -4.33 8.84 -26.96
CA VAL A 178 -5.64 8.40 -27.44
C VAL A 178 -6.72 8.89 -26.46
N PRO A 179 -7.62 9.79 -26.87
CA PRO A 179 -8.65 10.35 -25.99
C PRO A 179 -9.85 9.40 -25.89
N TRP A 180 -9.88 8.57 -24.85
CA TRP A 180 -11.04 7.77 -24.44
C TRP A 180 -11.17 7.81 -22.91
N ILE A 181 -12.27 7.32 -22.32
CA ILE A 181 -12.42 7.31 -20.85
C ILE A 181 -11.28 6.49 -20.25
N GLY A 182 -10.39 7.15 -19.50
CA GLY A 182 -9.14 6.59 -18.96
C GLY A 182 -7.87 7.08 -19.66
N GLY A 183 -7.93 7.46 -20.94
CA GLY A 183 -6.81 7.97 -21.74
C GLY A 183 -5.67 6.96 -21.94
N ARG A 184 -4.98 7.00 -23.08
CA ARG A 184 -3.72 6.24 -23.24
C ARG A 184 -2.64 7.16 -23.77
N ILE A 185 -1.54 7.31 -23.05
CA ILE A 185 -0.35 7.99 -23.56
C ILE A 185 0.42 6.98 -24.40
N ILE A 186 0.62 7.27 -25.68
CA ILE A 186 1.40 6.44 -26.62
C ILE A 186 2.89 6.77 -26.47
N SER A 187 3.22 8.06 -26.42
CA SER A 187 4.59 8.53 -26.29
C SER A 187 4.61 9.93 -25.70
N MET A 188 5.73 10.25 -25.04
CA MET A 188 6.01 11.57 -24.53
C MET A 188 7.43 11.97 -24.94
N VAL A 189 7.59 13.14 -25.56
CA VAL A 189 8.87 13.64 -26.05
C VAL A 189 9.21 14.92 -25.34
N HIS A 190 10.37 14.97 -24.70
CA HIS A 190 10.96 16.22 -24.24
C HIS A 190 11.66 16.89 -25.43
N LEU A 191 11.08 17.96 -25.96
CA LEU A 191 11.50 18.61 -27.20
C LEU A 191 12.99 19.04 -27.18
N PRO A 192 13.54 19.60 -26.09
CA PRO A 192 14.95 20.00 -26.05
C PRO A 192 15.93 18.82 -26.12
N SER A 193 15.58 17.64 -25.58
CA SER A 193 16.45 16.47 -25.62
C SER A 193 16.16 15.54 -26.80
N GLY A 194 14.96 15.64 -27.39
CA GLY A 194 14.53 14.79 -28.50
C GLY A 194 14.33 13.32 -28.14
N ILE A 195 14.39 12.96 -26.84
CA ILE A 195 14.30 11.58 -26.39
C ILE A 195 12.83 11.20 -26.22
N PRO A 196 12.30 10.23 -26.99
CA PRO A 196 10.96 9.71 -26.79
C PRO A 196 10.94 8.74 -25.60
N MET A 197 10.00 8.96 -24.69
CA MET A 197 9.65 8.05 -23.61
C MET A 197 8.34 7.34 -23.98
N TYR A 198 8.38 6.00 -23.96
CA TYR A 198 7.21 5.17 -24.22
C TYR A 198 6.76 4.58 -22.88
N PRO A 199 5.63 5.03 -22.31
CA PRO A 199 5.10 4.43 -21.10
C PRO A 199 4.69 2.99 -21.39
N LYS A 200 5.33 2.03 -20.73
CA LYS A 200 4.83 0.66 -20.67
C LYS A 200 3.74 0.63 -19.61
N ILE A 201 2.51 0.40 -20.04
CA ILE A 201 1.35 0.08 -19.19
C ILE A 201 1.09 -1.41 -19.40
#